data_AF-A0A137Q0J7-F1
#
_entry.id   AF-A0A137Q0J7-F1
#
_cell.length_a   1.000
_cell.length_b   1.000
_cell.length_c   1.000
_cell.angle_alpha   90.00
_cell.angle_beta   90.00
_cell.angle_gamma   90.00
#
_symmetry.space_group_name_H-M   'P 1'
#
loop_
_entity.id
_entity.type
_entity.pdbx_description
1 polymer ?
#
loop_
_entity_poly.entity_id
_entity_poly.type
_entity_poly.pdbx_seq_one_letter_code
_entity_poly.pdbx_strand_id
1 'polypeptide(L)' 'MVVVKCLQSGAYILAEVNGAVLKCKFMAFRIIPYHPQSHQELQVTEFVDPLDLVDVEEEF' A
#
# COMPACT_ATOMS: atom_id res chain seq x y z
N MET A 1 -5.65 -6.04 0.21
CA MET A 1 -4.92 -5.44 -0.92
C MET A 1 -5.50 -4.05 -1.19
N VAL A 2 -4.65 -3.08 -1.47
CA VAL A 2 -4.99 -1.69 -1.77
C VAL A 2 -4.50 -1.37 -3.18
N VAL A 3 -5.30 -0.64 -3.95
CA VAL A 3 -4.88 -0.16 -5.28
C VAL A 3 -3.95 1.03 -5.09
N VAL A 4 -2.70 0.90 -5.53
CA VAL A 4 -1.69 1.96 -5.43
C VAL A 4 -1.55 2.74 -6.73
N LYS A 5 -1.83 2.11 -7.88
CA LYS A 5 -1.79 2.79 -9.19
C LYS A 5 -2.74 2.15 -10.20
N CYS A 6 -3.44 3.00 -10.95
CA CYS A 6 -4.14 2.61 -12.17
C CYS A 6 -3.26 2.95 -13.38
N LEU A 7 -3.03 1.98 -14.27
CA LEU A 7 -2.26 2.15 -15.50
C LEU A 7 -3.17 2.55 -16.66
N GLN A 8 -2.61 3.23 -17.67
CA GLN A 8 -3.34 3.58 -18.90
C GLN A 8 -3.93 2.36 -19.63
N SER A 9 -3.34 1.18 -19.45
CA SER A 9 -3.86 -0.08 -19.99
C SER A 9 -5.10 -0.63 -19.26
N GLY A 10 -5.60 0.07 -18.22
CA GLY A 10 -6.70 -0.40 -17.37
C GLY A 10 -6.31 -1.47 -16.35
N ALA A 11 -5.01 -1.77 -16.24
CA ALA A 11 -4.47 -2.67 -15.22
C ALA A 11 -4.10 -1.90 -13.95
N TYR A 12 -4.10 -2.60 -12.82
CA TYR A 12 -3.82 -2.05 -11.50
C TYR A 12 -2.54 -2.62 -10.92
N ILE A 13 -1.81 -1.78 -10.19
CA ILE A 13 -0.76 -2.18 -9.26
C ILE A 13 -1.39 -2.23 -7.87
N LEU A 14 -1.16 -3.32 -7.15
CA LEU A 14 -1.73 -3.58 -5.83
C LEU A 14 -0.63 -3.61 -4.78
N ALA A 15 -0.97 -3.22 -3.55
CA ALA A 15 -0.15 -3.43 -2.37
C ALA A 15 -0.90 -4.30 -1.35
N GLU A 16 -0.19 -5.17 -0.65
CA GLU A 16 -0.69 -5.83 0.55
C GLU A 16 -0.76 -4.85 1.73
N VAL A 17 -1.49 -5.24 2.77
CA VAL A 17 -1.70 -4.41 3.97
C VAL A 17 -0.41 -4.27 4.78
N ASN A 18 0.53 -5.19 4.62
CA ASN A 18 1.90 -5.12 5.17
C ASN A 18 2.81 -4.15 4.40
N GLY A 19 2.29 -3.43 3.40
CA GLY A 19 3.08 -2.50 2.58
C GLY A 19 3.83 -3.15 1.42
N ALA A 20 3.82 -4.48 1.28
CA ALA A 20 4.44 -5.16 0.15
C ALA A 20 3.72 -4.82 -1.16
N VAL A 21 4.43 -4.19 -2.10
CA VAL A 21 3.86 -3.84 -3.41
C VAL A 21 3.98 -5.03 -4.35
N LEU A 22 2.83 -5.53 -4.83
CA LEU A 22 2.80 -6.53 -5.88
C LEU A 22 3.11 -5.85 -7.22
N LYS A 23 4.31 -6.10 -7.76
CA LYS A 23 4.76 -5.58 -9.06
C LYS A 23 4.03 -6.20 -10.27
N CYS A 24 3.13 -7.16 -10.03
CA CYS A 24 2.30 -7.78 -11.05
C CYS A 24 1.17 -6.84 -11.49
N LYS A 25 0.77 -6.93 -12.76
CA LYS A 25 -0.37 -6.17 -13.30
C LYS A 25 -1.64 -6.98 -13.08
N PHE A 26 -2.59 -6.40 -12.35
CA PHE A 26 -3.89 -7.02 -12.10
C PHE A 26 -4.95 -6.42 -13.00
N MET A 27 -5.78 -7.27 -13.60
CA MET A 27 -7.07 -6.84 -14.16
C MET A 27 -8.15 -7.25 -13.17
N ALA A 28 -8.95 -6.28 -12.73
CA ALA A 28 -10.11 -6.53 -11.89
C ALA A 28 -11.37 -6.24 -12.71
N PHE A 29 -12.34 -7.15 -12.67
CA PHE A 29 -13.64 -6.92 -13.28
C PHE A 29 -14.43 -5.82 -12.55
N ARG A 30 -14.21 -5.69 -11.24
CA ARG A 30 -14.83 -4.66 -10.39
C ARG A 30 -13.90 -4.28 -9.25
N ILE A 31 -13.74 -2.98 -9.02
CA ILE A 31 -13.14 -2.42 -7.81
C ILE A 31 -14.27 -1.88 -6.95
N ILE A 32 -14.29 -2.26 -5.67
CA ILE A 32 -15.24 -1.74 -4.70
C ILE A 32 -14.48 -0.73 -3.85
N PRO A 33 -14.88 0.55 -3.84
CA PRO A 33 -14.29 1.54 -2.95
C PRO A 33 -14.40 1.07 -1.50
N TYR A 34 -13.31 1.20 -0.76
CA TYR A 34 -13.34 0.89 0.66
C TYR A 34 -14.12 1.99 1.40
N HIS A 35 -15.20 1.60 2.07
CA HIS A 35 -15.91 2.49 2.97
C HIS A 35 -15.25 2.39 4.35
N PRO A 36 -14.63 3.47 4.87
CA PRO A 36 -14.02 3.44 6.20
C PRO A 36 -15.10 3.17 7.25
N GLN A 37 -14.83 2.24 8.18
CA GLN A 37 -15.75 1.97 9.29
C GLN A 37 -15.56 3.00 10.43
N SER A 38 -14.36 3.56 10.56
CA SER A 38 -14.05 4.66 11.46
C SER A 38 -13.35 5.77 10.69
N HIS A 39 -13.72 7.03 10.97
CA HIS A 39 -13.04 8.22 10.46
C HIS A 39 -11.87 8.58 11.38
N GLN A 40 -10.99 7.62 11.63
CA GLN A 40 -9.78 7.88 12.39
C GLN A 40 -8.72 8.44 11.43
N GLU A 41 -8.42 9.73 11.59
CA GLU A 41 -7.31 10.35 10.87
C GLU A 41 -6.00 9.94 11.54
N LEU A 42 -5.16 9.24 10.79
CA LEU A 42 -3.79 8.95 11.19
C LEU A 42 -2.92 10.13 10.73
N GLN A 43 -2.44 10.92 11.68
CA GLN A 43 -1.44 11.94 11.38
C GLN A 43 -0.14 11.24 10.99
N VAL A 44 0.23 11.33 9.72
CA VAL A 44 1.56 10.93 9.25
C VAL A 44 2.54 11.97 9.75
N THR A 45 3.32 11.63 10.77
CA THR A 45 4.31 12.52 11.39
C THR A 45 5.48 12.78 10.45
N GLU A 46 6.01 11.72 9.83
CA GLU A 46 7.12 11.81 8.90
C GLU A 46 7.11 10.61 7.93
N PHE A 47 7.61 10.85 6.72
CA PHE A 47 7.92 9.77 5.78
C PHE A 47 9.39 9.42 5.97
N VAL A 48 9.66 8.21 6.44
CA VAL A 48 11.03 7.70 6.64
C VAL A 48 11.54 7.07 5.35
N ASP A 49 12.78 7.33 4.96
CA ASP A 49 13.42 6.62 3.84
C ASP A 49 13.66 5.16 4.26
N PRO A 50 13.31 4.16 3.43
CA PRO A 50 13.64 2.77 3.70
C PRO A 50 15.12 2.53 4.05
N LEU A 51 16.04 3.36 3.54
CA LEU A 51 17.47 3.30 3.86
C LEU A 51 17.80 3.69 5.31
N ASP A 52 16.96 4.51 5.93
CA ASP A 52 17.11 4.94 7.33
C ASP A 52 16.57 3.89 8.33
N LEU A 53 15.90 2.84 7.83
CA LEU A 53 15.32 1.75 8.64
C LEU A 53 16.22 0.51 8.72
N VAL A 54 17.39 0.52 8.08
CA VAL A 54 18.28 -0.66 7.96
C VAL A 54 18.96 -1.02 9.30
N ASP A 55 18.87 -0.17 10.32
CA ASP A 55 19.53 -0.37 11.62
C ASP A 55 18.66 -1.10 12.68
N VAL A 56 17.55 -1.75 12.30
CA VAL A 56 16.77 -2.59 13.22
C VAL A 56 16.95 -4.07 12.87
N GLU A 57 18.19 -4.56 12.93
CA GLU A 57 18.47 -6.00 13.05
C GLU A 57 18.46 -6.40 14.53
N GLU A 58 17.47 -7.24 14.85
CA GLU A 58 17.39 -8.22 15.95
C GLU A 58 17.63 -7.77 17.40
N GLU A 59 16.52 -7.60 18.15
CA GLU A 59 16.46 -8.14 19.51
C GLU A 59 15.05 -8.66 19.86
N PHE A 60 15.01 -9.96 20.16
CA PHE A 60 13.96 -10.81 20.76
C PHE A 60 12.96 -11.54 19.85
#